data_AF-A0AAW6VBB9-F1
#
_entry.id   AF-A0AAW6VBB9-F1
#
_cell.length_a   1.000
_cell.length_b   1.000
_cell.length_c   1.000
_cell.angle_alpha   90.00
_cell.angle_beta   90.00
_cell.angle_gamma   90.00
#
_symmetry.space_group_name_H-M   'P 1'
#
loop_
_entity.id
_entity.type
_entity.pdbx_description
1 polymer ?
#
loop_
_entity_poly.entity_id
_entity_poly.type
_entity_poly.pdbx_seq_one_letter_code
_entity_poly.pdbx_strand_id
1 'polypeptide(L)'
;MDIDQVIRGLISQGMNSVWVYQTANSYGKELVQLLDVQGNELAWRWLSDGCASWQAPSSVIGGYLSLPVGASEYDLSQGFDHASFILGTEDCSNYSELPPRPDWCR
;
A
#
# COMPACT_ATOMS: atom_id res chain seq x y z
N MET A 1 -10.52 3.95 -0.91
CA MET A 1 -10.68 3.43 0.47
C MET A 1 -9.52 3.99 1.28
N ASP A 2 -9.70 4.23 2.57
CA ASP A 2 -8.55 4.53 3.43
C ASP A 2 -7.80 3.23 3.80
N ILE A 3 -6.58 3.38 4.30
CA ILE A 3 -5.74 2.26 4.74
C ILE A 3 -6.37 1.49 5.91
N ASP A 4 -7.12 2.16 6.78
CA ASP A 4 -7.78 1.52 7.93
C ASP A 4 -8.83 0.51 7.49
N GLN A 5 -9.64 0.84 6.47
CA GLN A 5 -10.61 -0.07 5.88
C GLN A 5 -9.92 -1.29 5.25
N VAL A 6 -8.77 -1.07 4.60
CA VAL A 6 -7.96 -2.16 4.04
C VAL A 6 -7.46 -3.07 5.17
N ILE A 7 -6.83 -2.53 6.21
CA ILE A 7 -6.32 -3.30 7.36
C ILE A 7 -7.43 -4.12 8.03
N ARG A 8 -8.60 -3.51 8.27
CA ARG A 8 -9.77 -4.24 8.83
C ARG A 8 -10.17 -5.41 7.94
N GLY A 9 -10.19 -5.18 6.62
CA GLY A 9 -10.46 -6.22 5.64
C GLY A 9 -9.48 -7.39 5.74
N LEU A 10 -8.18 -7.10 5.73
CA LEU A 10 -7.12 -8.13 5.76
C LEU A 10 -7.13 -8.93 7.07
N ILE A 11 -7.29 -8.27 8.22
CA ILE A 11 -7.43 -8.95 9.52
C ILE A 11 -8.68 -9.83 9.55
N SER A 12 -9.81 -9.35 9.03
CA SER A 12 -11.06 -10.14 8.97
C SER A 12 -10.94 -11.40 8.10
N GLN A 13 -10.02 -11.40 7.14
CA GLN A 13 -9.68 -12.55 6.29
C GLN A 13 -8.68 -13.50 6.97
N GLY A 14 -8.22 -13.19 8.18
CA GLY A 14 -7.28 -14.00 8.95
C GLY A 14 -5.82 -13.79 8.58
N MET A 15 -5.46 -12.66 7.96
CA MET A 15 -4.08 -12.34 7.65
C MET A 15 -3.32 -11.87 8.89
N ASN A 16 -2.14 -12.45 9.11
CA ASN A 16 -1.24 -12.09 10.20
C ASN A 16 -0.09 -11.19 9.76
N SER A 17 0.26 -11.19 8.46
CA SER A 17 1.32 -10.34 7.91
C SER A 17 0.94 -9.90 6.51
N VAL A 18 1.42 -8.72 6.12
CA VAL A 18 1.34 -8.18 4.77
C VAL A 18 2.69 -7.60 4.36
N TRP A 19 2.97 -7.56 3.06
CA TRP A 19 4.22 -7.02 2.54
C TRP A 19 3.95 -5.73 1.78
N VAL A 20 4.57 -4.64 2.23
CA VAL A 20 4.49 -3.35 1.55
C VAL A 20 5.60 -3.28 0.51
N TYR A 21 5.22 -2.95 -0.72
CA TYR A 21 6.16 -2.77 -1.82
C TYR A 21 5.88 -1.48 -2.57
N GLN A 22 6.85 -0.57 -2.59
CA GLN A 22 6.81 0.65 -3.40
C GLN A 22 7.46 0.38 -4.75
N THR A 23 6.79 0.74 -5.82
CA THR A 23 7.26 0.51 -7.19
C THR A 23 6.73 1.57 -8.14
N ALA A 24 7.11 1.50 -9.41
CA ALA A 24 6.55 2.32 -10.47
C ALA A 24 6.00 1.45 -11.60
N ASN A 25 4.94 1.92 -12.25
CA ASN A 25 4.47 1.29 -13.48
C ASN A 25 5.41 1.58 -14.67
N SER A 26 5.11 1.01 -15.83
CA SER A 26 5.90 1.21 -17.06
C SER A 26 5.98 2.67 -17.54
N TYR A 27 5.10 3.53 -17.05
CA TYR A 27 5.07 4.97 -17.33
C TYR A 27 5.79 5.80 -16.27
N GLY A 28 6.43 5.17 -15.27
CA GLY A 28 7.12 5.85 -14.17
C GLY A 28 6.19 6.42 -13.11
N LYS A 29 4.90 6.09 -13.12
CA LYS A 29 3.97 6.50 -12.07
C LYS A 29 4.18 5.61 -10.85
N GLU A 30 4.53 6.22 -9.73
CA GLU A 30 4.81 5.52 -8.48
C GLU A 30 3.53 5.07 -7.76
N LEU A 31 3.59 3.88 -7.19
CA LEU A 31 2.53 3.24 -6.44
C LEU A 31 3.08 2.45 -5.26
N VAL A 32 2.22 2.19 -4.29
CA VAL A 32 2.50 1.28 -3.18
C VAL A 32 1.48 0.14 -3.23
N GLN A 33 1.95 -1.09 -3.02
CA GLN A 33 1.13 -2.31 -2.97
C GLN A 33 1.25 -2.97 -1.61
N LEU A 34 0.16 -3.58 -1.18
CA LEU A 34 0.15 -4.62 -0.16
C LEU A 34 0.10 -5.97 -0.86
N LEU A 35 1.01 -6.85 -0.48
CA LEU A 35 1.16 -8.19 -1.01
C LEU A 35 0.98 -9.24 0.09
N ASP A 36 0.57 -10.45 -0.28
CA ASP A 36 0.66 -11.61 0.59
C ASP A 36 2.07 -12.24 0.55
N VAL A 37 2.29 -13.28 1.37
CA VAL A 37 3.58 -13.99 1.46
C VAL A 37 4.03 -14.63 0.14
N GLN A 38 3.11 -14.85 -0.80
CA GLN A 38 3.39 -15.42 -2.12
C GLN A 38 3.66 -14.33 -3.17
N GLY A 39 3.44 -13.05 -2.84
CA GLY A 39 3.56 -11.92 -3.76
C GLY A 39 2.26 -11.58 -4.49
N ASN A 40 1.12 -12.15 -4.10
CA ASN A 40 -0.18 -11.79 -4.67
C ASN A 40 -0.61 -10.41 -4.17
N GLU A 41 -1.21 -9.61 -5.04
CA GLU A 41 -1.75 -8.31 -4.68
C GLU A 41 -2.96 -8.43 -3.74
N LEU A 42 -2.94 -7.64 -2.67
CA LEU A 42 -4.00 -7.51 -1.68
C LEU A 42 -4.69 -6.14 -1.73
N ALA A 43 -3.93 -5.09 -2.00
CA ALA A 43 -4.41 -3.73 -2.19
C ALA A 43 -3.30 -2.88 -2.79
N TRP A 44 -3.64 -1.72 -3.35
CA TRP A 44 -2.64 -0.79 -3.87
C TRP A 44 -3.17 0.63 -3.92
N ARG A 45 -2.27 1.62 -4.05
CA ARG A 45 -2.63 3.00 -4.40
C ARG A 45 -1.52 3.68 -5.19
N TRP A 46 -1.89 4.67 -5.99
CA TRP A 46 -0.93 5.61 -6.56
C TRP A 46 -0.45 6.59 -5.47
N LEU A 47 0.85 6.92 -5.48
CA LEU A 47 1.39 7.89 -4.52
C LEU A 47 0.80 9.30 -4.73
N SER A 48 0.54 9.65 -5.99
CA SER A 48 -0.06 10.94 -6.39
C SER A 48 -1.52 11.11 -5.98
N ASP A 49 -2.24 10.03 -5.67
CA ASP A 49 -3.67 10.09 -5.33
C ASP A 49 -3.89 10.30 -3.81
N GLY A 50 -2.81 10.36 -3.02
CA GLY A 50 -2.84 10.54 -1.56
C GLY A 50 -3.27 9.30 -0.77
N CYS A 51 -3.27 9.43 0.56
CA CYS A 51 -3.37 8.30 1.50
C CYS A 51 -4.79 7.70 1.64
N ALA A 52 -5.81 8.35 1.07
CA ALA A 52 -7.22 7.91 1.15
C ALA A 52 -7.69 7.17 -0.11
N SER A 53 -6.77 6.84 -1.01
CA SER A 53 -7.06 6.34 -2.37
C SER A 53 -6.64 4.89 -2.58
N TRP A 54 -6.64 4.08 -1.51
CA TRP A 54 -6.43 2.64 -1.61
C TRP A 54 -7.52 1.95 -2.41
N GLN A 55 -7.09 1.02 -3.24
CA GLN A 55 -7.90 0.23 -4.15
C GLN A 55 -7.80 -1.25 -3.80
N ALA A 56 -8.90 -1.96 -4.03
CA ALA A 56 -8.96 -3.41 -3.89
C ALA A 56 -8.02 -4.07 -4.93
N PRO A 57 -7.66 -5.36 -4.75
CA PRO A 57 -6.84 -6.06 -5.72
C PRO A 57 -7.46 -5.94 -7.11
N SER A 58 -6.69 -5.48 -8.08
CA SER A 58 -7.13 -5.39 -9.47
C SER A 58 -6.32 -6.35 -10.32
N SER A 59 -6.93 -6.87 -11.37
CA SER A 59 -6.20 -7.66 -12.36
C SER A 59 -5.21 -6.83 -13.18
N VAL A 60 -5.13 -5.50 -12.98
CA VAL A 60 -4.41 -4.56 -13.85
C VAL A 60 -2.99 -4.29 -13.36
N ILE A 61 -2.78 -4.14 -12.05
CA ILE A 61 -1.43 -3.95 -11.48
C ILE A 61 -0.71 -5.31 -11.41
N GLY A 62 -1.44 -6.38 -11.10
CA GLY A 62 -0.95 -7.76 -11.13
C GLY A 62 -0.16 -8.16 -9.88
N GLY A 63 -0.09 -9.48 -9.64
CA GLY A 63 0.75 -10.07 -8.59
C GLY A 63 2.12 -10.48 -9.11
N TYR A 64 3.04 -10.71 -8.19
CA TYR A 64 4.38 -11.21 -8.49
C TYR A 64 4.41 -12.74 -8.36
N LEU A 65 5.32 -13.39 -9.11
CA LEU A 65 5.55 -14.85 -8.99
C LEU A 65 6.13 -15.24 -7.62
N SER A 66 6.75 -14.28 -6.94
CA SER A 66 7.27 -14.35 -5.59
C SER A 66 7.36 -12.94 -5.02
N LEU A 67 7.49 -12.79 -3.71
CA LEU A 67 7.72 -11.48 -3.09
C LEU A 67 8.87 -10.70 -3.77
N PRO A 68 8.64 -9.43 -4.17
CA PRO A 68 9.68 -8.58 -4.74
C PRO A 68 10.83 -8.33 -3.77
N VAL A 69 12.04 -8.20 -4.32
CA VAL A 69 13.20 -7.74 -3.56
C VAL A 69 12.95 -6.28 -3.14
N GLY A 70 12.91 -6.04 -1.82
CA GLY A 70 12.58 -4.73 -1.25
C GLY A 70 11.18 -4.62 -0.65
N ALA A 71 10.35 -5.65 -0.77
CA ALA A 71 9.09 -5.72 -0.03
C ALA A 71 9.37 -5.87 1.48
N SER A 72 8.73 -5.04 2.30
CA SER A 72 8.91 -5.02 3.76
C SER A 72 7.69 -5.64 4.45
N GLU A 73 7.93 -6.58 5.35
CA GLU A 73 6.86 -7.24 6.11
C GLU A 73 6.30 -6.32 7.20
N TYR A 74 4.98 -6.32 7.35
CA TYR A 74 4.24 -5.67 8.41
C TYR A 74 3.35 -6.67 9.12
N ASP A 75 3.51 -6.72 10.44
CA ASP A 75 2.76 -7.60 11.33
C ASP A 75 1.35 -7.03 11.59
N LEU A 76 0.34 -7.84 11.31
CA LEU A 76 -1.07 -7.60 11.61
C LEU A 76 -1.57 -8.45 12.79
N SER A 77 -0.76 -9.38 13.32
CA SER A 77 -1.15 -10.34 14.36
C SER A 77 -1.52 -9.68 15.69
N GLN A 78 -1.01 -8.48 15.94
CA GLN A 78 -1.32 -7.65 17.12
C GLN A 78 -2.70 -6.95 17.02
N GLY A 79 -3.41 -7.10 15.90
CA GLY A 79 -4.73 -6.55 15.67
C GLY A 79 -4.75 -5.15 15.07
N PHE A 80 -5.97 -4.63 14.86
CA PHE A 80 -6.22 -3.43 14.07
C PHE A 80 -5.52 -2.19 14.62
N ASP A 81 -5.57 -1.93 15.92
CA ASP A 81 -5.02 -0.70 16.50
C ASP A 81 -3.51 -0.60 16.32
N HIS A 82 -2.80 -1.73 16.45
CA HIS A 82 -1.35 -1.80 16.20
C HIS A 82 -1.03 -1.60 14.72
N ALA A 83 -1.74 -2.32 13.84
CA ALA A 83 -1.54 -2.24 12.41
C ALA A 83 -1.85 -0.83 11.87
N SER A 84 -2.95 -0.22 12.28
CA SER A 84 -3.33 1.15 11.87
C SER A 84 -2.29 2.17 12.33
N PHE A 85 -1.73 2.02 13.54
CA PHE A 85 -0.66 2.91 14.01
C PHE A 85 0.61 2.81 13.17
N ILE A 86 1.07 1.60 12.82
CA ILE A 86 2.31 1.43 12.06
C ILE A 86 2.08 1.76 10.58
N LEU A 87 1.25 0.96 9.90
CA LEU A 87 1.00 1.08 8.45
C LEU A 87 0.33 2.41 8.12
N GLY A 88 -0.64 2.87 8.91
CA GLY A 88 -1.33 4.14 8.64
C GLY A 88 -0.41 5.36 8.81
N THR A 89 0.47 5.35 9.80
CA THR A 89 1.43 6.44 10.01
C THR A 89 2.49 6.45 8.92
N GLU A 90 3.03 5.29 8.56
CA GLU A 90 4.01 5.19 7.47
C GLU A 90 3.41 5.52 6.12
N ASP A 91 2.16 5.11 5.86
CA ASP A 91 1.45 5.43 4.62
C ASP A 91 1.30 6.94 4.42
N CYS A 92 1.03 7.67 5.50
CA CYS A 92 0.90 9.13 5.49
C CYS A 92 2.23 9.90 5.63
N SER A 93 3.31 9.25 6.05
CA SER A 93 4.59 9.93 6.31
C SER A 93 5.60 9.71 5.19
N ASN A 94 5.66 8.51 4.61
CA ASN A 94 6.71 8.12 3.66
C ASN A 94 6.24 8.17 2.20
N TYR A 95 4.93 8.18 1.96
CA TYR A 95 4.34 7.98 0.64
C TYR A 95 3.39 9.11 0.23
N SER A 96 3.62 10.29 0.80
CA SER A 96 2.72 11.47 0.71
C SER A 96 3.43 12.73 0.25
N GLU A 97 4.62 12.62 -0.37
CA GLU A 97 5.21 13.77 -1.06
C GLU A 97 4.25 14.19 -2.19
N LEU A 98 3.38 15.15 -1.88
CA LEU A 98 2.62 15.87 -2.88
C LEU A 98 3.66 16.46 -3.83
N PRO A 99 3.60 16.16 -5.15
CA PRO A 99 4.51 16.78 -6.08
C PRO A 99 4.36 18.30 -5.92
N PRO A 100 5.47 19.06 -5.86
CA PRO A 100 5.40 20.50 -5.69
C PRO A 100 4.47 21.07 -6.76
N ARG A 101 3.55 21.97 -6.35
CA ARG A 101 2.66 22.64 -7.32
C ARG A 101 3.53 23.25 -8.40
N PRO A 102 3.30 22.93 -9.69
CA PRO A 102 4.12 23.49 -10.73
C PRO A 102 3.91 25.00 -10.79
N ASP A 103 4.98 25.74 -11.10
CA ASP A 103 5.07 27.19 -10.90
C ASP A 103 4.00 28.01 -11.64
N TRP A 104 3.37 27.44 -12.68
CA TRP A 104 2.28 28.08 -13.44
C TRP A 104 0.92 28.09 -12.71
N CYS A 105 0.84 27.47 -11.53
CA CYS A 105 -0.32 27.53 -10.63
C CYS A 105 -0.13 28.54 -9.47
N ARG A 106 0.83 29.46 -9.56
CA ARG A 106 1.02 30.58 -8.61
C ARG A 106 0.32 31.86 -9.06
#